data_AF-A0AAW8AS80-F1
#
_entry.id   AF-A0AAW8AS80-F1
#
_cell.length_a   1.000
_cell.length_b   1.000
_cell.length_c   1.000
_cell.angle_alpha   90.00
_cell.angle_beta   90.00
_cell.angle_gamma   90.00
#
_symmetry.space_group_name_H-M   'P 1'
#
loop_
_entity.id
_entity.type
_entity.pdbx_description
1 polymer ?
#
loop_
_entity_poly.entity_id
_entity_poly.type
_entity_poly.pdbx_seq_one_letter_code
_entity_poly.pdbx_strand_id
1 'polypeptide(L)' 'VISRALRDMQALRERGLQPLHMAVNLSFRQFQDSQLLSTLSRLIAERGVDARWLEFELTETAVMRRSDLVKQTMDAL' A
#
# COMPACT_ATOMS: atom_id res chain seq x y z
N VAL A 1 2.42 6.78 7.73
CA VAL A 1 1.54 5.61 7.96
C VAL A 1 2.11 4.35 7.32
N ILE A 2 2.26 4.28 5.99
CA ILE A 2 2.75 3.07 5.28
C ILE A 2 4.05 2.48 5.85
N SER A 3 5.10 3.28 6.04
CA SER A 3 6.38 2.78 6.59
C SER A 3 6.23 2.18 8.00
N ARG A 4 5.26 2.68 8.79
CA ARG A 4 4.93 2.14 10.11
C ARG A 4 4.14 0.84 9.99
N ALA A 5 3.11 0.81 9.14
CA ALA A 5 2.35 -0.39 8.82
C ALA A 5 3.27 -1.57 8.40
N LEU A 6 4.20 -1.33 7.47
CA LEU A 6 5.18 -2.34 7.05
C LEU A 6 6.13 -2.77 8.19
N ARG A 7 6.46 -1.86 9.12
CA ARG A 7 7.26 -2.20 10.31
C ARG A 7 6.50 -3.13 11.23
N ASP A 8 5.23 -2.81 11.46
CA ASP A 8 4.38 -3.57 12.37
C ASP A 8 4.14 -4.98 11.78
N MET A 9 3.92 -5.12 10.46
CA MET A 9 3.84 -6.42 9.79
C MET A 9 5.13 -7.24 9.93
N GLN A 10 6.29 -6.62 9.71
CA GLN A 10 7.58 -7.28 9.89
C GLN A 10 7.74 -7.78 11.33
N ALA A 11 7.45 -6.94 12.33
CA ALA A 11 7.59 -7.29 13.73
C ALA A 11 6.63 -8.43 14.14
N LEU A 12 5.42 -8.48 13.59
CA LEU A 12 4.48 -9.57 13.83
C LEU A 12 5.00 -10.89 13.25
N ARG A 13 5.56 -10.85 12.03
CA ARG A 13 6.18 -12.03 11.40
C ARG A 13 7.39 -12.53 12.19
N GLU A 14 8.27 -11.63 12.64
CA GLU A 14 9.45 -11.97 13.44
C GLU A 14 9.09 -12.62 14.78
N ARG A 15 7.90 -12.34 15.31
CA ARG A 15 7.34 -12.98 16.50
C ARG A 15 6.72 -14.35 16.23
N GLY A 16 6.76 -14.85 14.99
CA GLY A 16 6.18 -16.14 14.60
C GLY A 16 4.65 -16.14 14.50
N LEU A 17 4.01 -14.97 14.47
CA LEU A 17 2.57 -14.88 14.27
C LEU A 17 2.24 -15.17 12.80
N GLN A 18 1.03 -15.69 12.59
CA GLN A 18 0.53 -15.94 11.24
C GLN A 18 0.50 -14.63 10.42
N PRO A 19 0.77 -14.69 9.10
CA PRO A 19 0.63 -13.53 8.22
C PRO A 19 -0.77 -12.92 8.34
N LEU A 20 -0.84 -11.60 8.47
CA LEU A 20 -2.09 -10.85 8.53
C LEU A 20 -2.26 -10.06 7.25
N HIS A 21 -3.47 -10.12 6.68
CA HIS A 21 -3.88 -9.16 5.66
C HIS A 21 -4.00 -7.76 6.29
N MET A 22 -3.34 -6.78 5.69
CA MET A 22 -3.35 -5.40 6.12
C MET A 22 -3.82 -4.50 4.98
N ALA A 23 -4.95 -3.83 5.18
CA ALA A 23 -5.41 -2.78 4.31
C ALA A 23 -4.89 -1.41 4.80
N VAL A 24 -4.34 -0.61 3.90
CA VAL A 24 -3.88 0.76 4.17
C VAL A 24 -4.68 1.72 3.32
N ASN A 25 -5.42 2.61 3.97
CA ASN A 25 -6.14 3.67 3.30
C ASN A 25 -5.16 4.70 2.72
N LEU A 26 -5.30 4.96 1.42
CA LEU A 26 -4.59 5.99 0.68
C LEU A 26 -5.52 7.18 0.44
N SER A 27 -5.00 8.38 0.70
CA SER A 27 -5.69 9.59 0.24
C SER A 27 -5.48 9.79 -1.26
N PHE A 28 -6.43 10.44 -1.93
CA PHE A 28 -6.31 10.77 -3.35
C PHE A 28 -5.01 11.56 -3.67
N ARG A 29 -4.60 12.47 -2.78
CA ARG A 29 -3.38 13.24 -2.96
C ARG A 29 -2.14 12.35 -3.04
N GLN A 30 -2.06 11.32 -2.19
CA GLN A 30 -0.95 10.37 -2.20
C GLN A 30 -0.99 9.49 -3.44
N PHE A 31 -2.19 9.11 -3.88
CA PHE A 31 -2.38 8.33 -5.10
C PHE A 31 -1.91 9.06 -6.36
N GLN A 32 -2.07 10.39 -6.40
CA GLN A 32 -1.57 11.22 -7.49
C GLN A 32 -0.05 11.47 -7.45
N ASP A 33 0.63 11.06 -6.38
CA ASP A 33 2.07 11.20 -6.29
C ASP A 33 2.76 10.20 -7.24
N SER A 34 3.43 10.73 -8.27
CA SER A 34 4.22 9.93 -9.22
C SER A 34 5.31 9.06 -8.55
N GLN A 35 5.73 9.42 -7.33
CA GLN A 35 6.72 8.68 -6.55
C GLN A 35 6.08 7.65 -5.60
N LEU A 36 4.75 7.51 -5.59
CA LEU A 36 4.07 6.57 -4.70
C LEU A 36 4.54 5.14 -4.97
N LEU A 37 4.43 4.67 -6.22
CA LEU A 37 4.78 3.30 -6.60
C LEU A 37 6.25 2.99 -6.27
N SER A 38 7.19 3.85 -6.68
CA SER A 38 8.61 3.65 -6.40
C SER A 38 8.91 3.62 -4.90
N THR A 39 8.23 4.47 -4.11
CA THR A 39 8.37 4.49 -2.66
C THR A 39 7.79 3.24 -2.01
N LEU A 40 6.62 2.78 -2.46
CA LEU A 40 5.98 1.56 -1.95
C LEU A 40 6.83 0.33 -2.23
N SER A 41 7.26 0.12 -3.48
CA SER A 41 8.09 -1.02 -3.87
C SER A 41 9.39 -1.07 -3.06
N ARG A 42 10.03 0.09 -2.87
CA ARG A 42 11.24 0.20 -2.05
C ARG A 42 10.97 -0.17 -0.59
N LEU A 43 9.93 0.39 0.03
CA LEU A 43 9.62 0.11 1.42
C LEU A 43 9.23 -1.35 1.68
N ILE A 44 8.49 -1.97 0.74
CA ILE A 44 8.11 -3.38 0.82
C ILE A 44 9.35 -4.27 0.74
N ALA A 45 10.24 -4.00 -0.23
CA ALA A 45 11.49 -4.73 -0.39
C ALA A 45 12.44 -4.57 0.81
N GLU A 46 12.62 -3.36 1.31
CA GLU A 46 13.47 -3.07 2.49
C GLU A 46 13.02 -3.83 3.76
N ARG A 47 11.72 -4.13 3.87
CA ARG A 47 11.14 -4.82 5.05
C ARG A 47 10.90 -6.31 4.82
N GLY A 48 11.13 -6.79 3.60
CA GLY A 48 10.86 -8.16 3.18
C GLY A 48 9.42 -8.58 3.45
N VAL A 49 8.46 -7.65 3.38
CA VAL A 49 7.03 -7.95 3.49
C VAL A 49 6.57 -8.54 2.17
N ASP A 50 5.81 -9.63 2.21
CA ASP A 50 5.19 -10.19 1.02
C ASP A 50 3.96 -9.35 0.66
N ALA A 51 4.00 -8.72 -0.52
CA ALA A 51 3.01 -7.76 -1.00
C ALA A 51 1.59 -8.36 -1.07
N ARG A 52 1.44 -9.69 -1.17
CA ARG A 52 0.12 -10.33 -1.20
C ARG A 52 -0.69 -10.15 0.09
N TRP A 53 -0.04 -9.77 1.17
CA TRP A 53 -0.66 -9.49 2.47
C TRP A 53 -0.98 -8.00 2.67
N LEU A 54 -0.66 -7.15 1.70
CA LEU A 54 -0.85 -5.71 1.77
C LEU A 54 -1.85 -5.27 0.71
N GLU A 55 -2.88 -4.56 1.14
CA GLU A 55 -3.90 -3.99 0.26
C GLU A 55 -3.94 -2.47 0.43
N PHE A 56 -4.19 -1.75 -0.66
CA PHE A 56 -4.33 -0.31 -0.64
C PHE A 56 -5.75 0.09 -1.01
N GLU A 57 -6.42 0.78 -0.10
CA GLU A 57 -7.81 1.22 -0.28
C GLU A 57 -7.87 2.70 -0.63
N LEU A 58 -8.71 3.05 -1.59
CA LEU A 58 -9.09 4.42 -1.91
C LEU A 58 -10.56 4.61 -1.58
N THR A 59 -10.92 5.76 -1.00
CA THR A 59 -12.34 6.06 -0.81
C THR A 59 -13.03 6.28 -2.14
N GLU A 60 -14.31 5.91 -2.23
CA GLU A 60 -15.12 6.09 -3.44
C GLU A 60 -15.11 7.54 -3.94
N THR A 61 -15.19 8.51 -3.03
CA THR A 61 -15.07 9.94 -3.33
C THR A 61 -13.70 10.35 -3.90
N ALA A 62 -12.63 9.66 -3.53
CA ALA A 62 -11.31 9.84 -4.15
C ALA A 62 -11.32 9.34 -5.60
N VAL A 63 -11.96 8.18 -5.85
CA VAL A 63 -11.98 7.54 -7.17
C VAL A 63 -12.87 8.29 -8.17
N MET A 64 -14.06 8.75 -7.74
CA MET A 64 -15.04 9.41 -8.60
C MET A 64 -14.55 10.71 -9.24
N ARG A 65 -13.51 11.35 -8.70
CA ARG A 65 -13.02 12.62 -9.26
C ARG A 65 -12.29 12.47 -10.59
N ARG A 66 -11.64 11.32 -10.89
CA ARG A 66 -10.91 11.05 -12.16
C ARG A 66 -10.70 9.54 -12.40
N SER A 67 -11.70 8.86 -12.94
CA SER A 67 -11.74 7.39 -13.10
C SER A 67 -10.55 6.77 -13.85
N ASP A 68 -10.02 7.44 -14.89
CA ASP A 68 -8.99 6.84 -15.76
C ASP A 68 -7.61 6.74 -15.10
N LEU A 69 -7.20 7.77 -14.35
CA LEU A 69 -5.94 7.77 -13.60
C LEU A 69 -5.96 6.70 -12.50
N VAL A 70 -7.13 6.43 -11.93
CA VAL A 70 -7.27 5.43 -10.87
C VAL A 70 -7.03 4.02 -11.40
N LYS A 71 -7.63 3.69 -12.55
CA LYS A 71 -7.43 2.38 -13.17
C LYS A 71 -5.95 2.14 -13.49
N GLN A 72 -5.28 3.13 -14.08
CA GLN A 72 -3.91 2.95 -14.56
C GLN A 72 -2.90 2.66 -13.43
N THR A 73 -3.05 3.28 -12.26
CA THR A 73 -2.17 3.01 -11.11
C THR A 73 -2.54 1.72 -10.38
N MET A 74 -3.83 1.35 -10.33
CA MET A 74 -4.27 0.09 -9.72
C MET A 74 -3.79 -1.12 -10.52
N ASP A 75 -3.78 -1.03 -11.86
CA ASP A 75 -3.23 -2.09 -12.73
C ASP A 75 -1.70 -2.24 -12.60
N ALA A 76 -1.01 -1.23 -12.05
CA ALA A 76 0.44 -1.22 -11.87
C ALA A 76 0.89 -1.65 -10.46
N LEU A 77 -0.05 -1.84 -9.52
CA LEU A 77 0.19 -2.36 -8.17
C LEU A 77 0.08 -3.89 -8.14
#